data_AF-A0AA92TQL1-F1
#
_entry.id   AF-A0AA92TQL1-F1
#
_cell.length_a   1.000
_cell.length_b   1.000
_cell.length_c   1.000
_cell.angle_alpha   90.00
_cell.angle_beta   90.00
_cell.angle_gamma   90.00
#
_symmetry.space_group_name_H-M   'P 1'
#
loop_
_entity.id
_entity.type
_entity.pdbx_description
1 polymer ?
#
loop_
_entity_poly.entity_id
_entity_poly.type
_entity_poly.pdbx_seq_one_letter_code
_entity_poly.pdbx_strand_id
1 'polypeptide(L)'
;MNRLSYIYNKVSSGQFLYVYAVVALLLPNIALCYTECLAPWACGVNVLLPLSLYMLFFSVAKRPGKMIWWAFIFVFFAAFQLVLLYLFGTGVIAVDMFLNLVTTNPGEAMELLDNLAPAVVGVFVVYLPLLILGGVNIRRDSRLSVSFQQRVRHWAMQIGAIGLFCLLASYLVVDDYRMRNQLYPVNICYNLYLAFERNAASENYREASRDFKFDARSEHSATAPEVYVMVVGETARTHNFSLYGYPRNTNPLLSKTPGIKAFPNVTTQSNTTHKSVPMLLSAASAEDFERLFHEKGILAAFKEAGFHTVFISNQLPNHSFIDFLGEQADEHYFLKKEDASQGNHYDEDLLQKLDEILPLADASSSAHYRYRKLFVVLHSYGSHFNYQERYPRSFAYFKPDSRSEAKSENRRDLLNAYDNTIRYTDYILHGIIERLQKWEGVQAKTDGVYCQPTSAMLYTSDHGENIFDDERSLFLHAAPKASDYELHVPFIIWTSDGFSKQYPDILKALGENRPKQVQSSLSAFHTMLGIGGIQTRYRLDEYSVASGKYHPTKLLYLDDHDEAIPQEDAKF
;
A
#
# COMPACT_ATOMS: atom_id res chain seq x y z
N MET A 1 -48.04 25.44 -22.93
CA MET A 1 -47.16 24.53 -22.18
C MET A 1 -45.86 25.26 -21.88
N ASN A 2 -45.47 25.37 -20.61
CA ASN A 2 -44.27 26.08 -20.20
C ASN A 2 -43.02 25.30 -20.69
N ARG A 3 -42.02 25.96 -21.30
CA ARG A 3 -40.84 25.30 -21.90
C ARG A 3 -40.11 24.37 -20.91
N LEU A 4 -40.12 24.74 -19.64
CA LEU A 4 -39.63 23.97 -18.51
C LEU A 4 -40.41 22.66 -18.26
N SER A 5 -41.74 22.67 -18.39
CA SER A 5 -42.55 21.45 -18.19
C SER A 5 -42.39 20.45 -19.32
N TYR A 6 -42.15 20.93 -20.55
CA TYR A 6 -41.82 20.06 -21.69
C TYR A 6 -40.45 19.39 -21.53
N ILE A 7 -39.41 20.16 -21.18
CA ILE A 7 -38.06 19.62 -20.93
C ILE A 7 -38.11 18.61 -19.77
N TYR A 8 -38.76 18.97 -18.67
CA TYR A 8 -38.92 18.09 -17.52
C TYR A 8 -39.65 16.79 -17.86
N ASN A 9 -40.73 16.83 -18.64
CA ASN A 9 -41.46 15.63 -19.05
C ASN A 9 -40.66 14.76 -20.03
N LYS A 10 -39.81 15.34 -20.87
CA LYS A 10 -38.95 14.59 -21.79
C LYS A 10 -37.80 13.88 -21.07
N VAL A 11 -37.12 14.59 -20.16
CA VAL A 11 -35.98 14.09 -19.37
C VAL A 11 -36.43 13.12 -18.26
N SER A 12 -37.70 13.14 -17.85
CA SER A 12 -38.26 12.16 -16.90
C SER A 12 -39.01 11.00 -17.56
N SER A 13 -39.01 10.92 -18.90
CA SER A 13 -39.66 9.82 -19.62
C SER A 13 -38.92 8.49 -19.40
N GLY A 14 -39.66 7.38 -19.34
CA GLY A 14 -39.06 6.05 -19.19
C GLY A 14 -38.05 5.70 -20.28
N GLN A 15 -38.31 6.13 -21.54
CA GLN A 15 -37.38 5.88 -22.65
C GLN A 15 -36.07 6.66 -22.52
N PHE A 16 -36.13 7.95 -22.15
CA PHE A 16 -34.93 8.74 -21.91
C PHE A 16 -34.09 8.11 -20.78
N LEU A 17 -34.75 7.77 -19.67
CA LEU A 17 -34.08 7.20 -18.51
C LEU A 17 -33.43 5.84 -18.81
N TYR A 18 -34.10 5.01 -19.62
CA TYR A 18 -33.53 3.76 -20.14
C TYR A 18 -32.23 4.02 -20.92
N VAL A 19 -32.24 4.95 -21.88
CA VAL A 19 -31.06 5.26 -22.70
C VAL A 19 -29.94 5.82 -21.85
N TYR A 20 -30.27 6.74 -20.93
CA TYR A 20 -29.29 7.33 -20.01
C TYR A 20 -28.64 6.23 -19.15
N ALA A 21 -29.40 5.31 -18.57
CA ALA A 21 -28.85 4.23 -17.77
C ALA A 21 -27.86 3.34 -18.56
N VAL A 22 -28.22 2.95 -19.78
CA VAL A 22 -27.36 2.13 -20.65
C VAL A 22 -26.07 2.88 -21.01
N VAL A 23 -26.18 4.16 -21.42
CA VAL A 23 -25.01 4.97 -21.80
C VAL A 23 -24.11 5.21 -20.59
N ALA A 24 -24.68 5.56 -19.43
CA ALA A 24 -23.91 5.84 -18.22
C ALA A 24 -23.10 4.61 -17.76
N LEU A 25 -23.69 3.42 -17.74
CA LEU A 25 -22.97 2.19 -17.36
C LEU A 25 -21.96 1.71 -18.42
N LEU A 26 -22.04 2.20 -19.66
CA LEU A 26 -21.10 1.87 -20.72
C LEU A 26 -19.88 2.82 -20.75
N LEU A 27 -19.93 3.96 -20.05
CA LEU A 27 -18.82 4.91 -20.03
C LEU A 27 -17.48 4.29 -19.59
N PRO A 28 -17.42 3.46 -18.52
CA PRO A 28 -16.17 2.81 -18.12
C PRO A 28 -15.63 1.89 -19.22
N ASN A 29 -16.48 1.11 -19.89
CA ASN A 29 -16.08 0.21 -20.98
C ASN A 29 -15.43 0.97 -22.14
N ILE A 30 -16.02 2.11 -22.52
CA ILE A 30 -15.48 2.96 -23.58
C ILE A 30 -14.15 3.57 -23.14
N ALA A 31 -14.09 4.12 -21.94
CA ALA A 31 -12.86 4.70 -21.39
C ALA A 31 -11.73 3.66 -21.35
N LEU A 32 -12.01 2.45 -20.84
CA LEU A 32 -11.07 1.34 -20.75
C LEU A 32 -10.51 0.89 -22.11
N CYS A 33 -11.28 0.97 -23.19
CA CYS A 33 -10.74 0.69 -24.52
C CYS A 33 -9.56 1.60 -24.89
N TYR A 34 -9.63 2.87 -24.49
CA TYR A 34 -8.60 3.86 -24.80
C TYR A 34 -7.47 3.84 -23.79
N THR A 35 -7.79 3.72 -22.50
CA THR A 35 -6.79 3.76 -21.43
C THR A 35 -5.95 2.48 -21.37
N GLU A 36 -6.54 1.31 -21.62
CA GLU A 36 -5.82 0.03 -21.65
C GLU A 36 -5.22 -0.29 -23.04
N CYS A 37 -5.40 0.59 -24.03
CA CYS A 37 -4.97 0.36 -25.41
C CYS A 37 -5.43 -1.02 -25.95
N LEU A 38 -6.68 -1.42 -25.66
CA LEU A 38 -7.18 -2.75 -26.00
C LEU A 38 -7.10 -3.01 -27.51
N ALA A 39 -6.69 -4.22 -27.88
CA ALA A 39 -6.76 -4.68 -29.27
C ALA A 39 -8.18 -4.51 -29.84
N PRO A 40 -8.36 -4.23 -31.14
CA PRO A 40 -9.67 -3.91 -31.71
C PRO A 40 -10.77 -4.95 -31.40
N TRP A 41 -10.41 -6.25 -31.44
CA TRP A 41 -11.32 -7.33 -31.07
C TRP A 41 -11.69 -7.28 -29.59
N ALA A 42 -10.70 -7.13 -28.70
CA ALA A 42 -10.91 -7.01 -27.26
C ALA A 42 -11.74 -5.77 -26.89
N CYS A 43 -11.53 -4.63 -27.55
CA CYS A 43 -12.40 -3.47 -27.37
C CYS A 43 -13.83 -3.75 -27.86
N GLY A 44 -13.98 -4.43 -29.00
CA GLY A 44 -15.28 -4.90 -29.49
C GLY A 44 -16.01 -5.75 -28.45
N VAL A 45 -15.32 -6.69 -27.80
CA VAL A 45 -15.86 -7.47 -26.68
C VAL A 45 -16.25 -6.57 -25.51
N ASN A 46 -15.33 -5.71 -25.08
CA ASN A 46 -15.49 -4.86 -23.91
C ASN A 46 -16.64 -3.86 -24.05
N VAL A 47 -17.01 -3.46 -25.27
CA VAL A 47 -18.12 -2.52 -25.50
C VAL A 47 -19.41 -3.24 -25.88
N LEU A 48 -19.38 -4.15 -26.86
CA LEU A 48 -20.60 -4.70 -27.46
C LEU A 48 -21.30 -5.71 -26.54
N LEU A 49 -20.56 -6.55 -25.81
CA LEU A 49 -21.18 -7.50 -24.89
C LEU A 49 -21.85 -6.77 -23.70
N PRO A 50 -21.18 -5.85 -22.98
CA PRO A 50 -21.82 -5.11 -21.90
C PRO A 50 -22.97 -4.23 -22.39
N LEU A 51 -22.85 -3.58 -23.56
CA LEU A 51 -23.95 -2.84 -24.16
C LEU A 51 -25.18 -3.72 -24.37
N SER A 52 -25.01 -4.91 -24.97
CA SER A 52 -26.09 -5.87 -25.16
C SER A 52 -26.72 -6.29 -23.82
N LEU A 53 -25.90 -6.62 -22.83
CA LEU A 53 -26.36 -7.06 -21.50
C LEU A 53 -27.11 -5.95 -20.76
N TYR A 54 -26.60 -4.72 -20.74
CA TYR A 54 -27.29 -3.57 -20.13
C TYR A 54 -28.61 -3.30 -20.85
N MET A 55 -28.63 -3.34 -22.18
CA MET A 55 -29.87 -3.15 -22.94
C MET A 55 -30.91 -4.21 -22.61
N LEU A 56 -30.50 -5.49 -22.52
CA LEU A 56 -31.38 -6.58 -22.11
C LEU A 56 -31.88 -6.37 -20.68
N PHE A 57 -30.97 -6.12 -19.72
CA PHE A 57 -31.28 -5.91 -18.32
C PHE A 57 -32.32 -4.81 -18.13
N PHE A 58 -32.07 -3.58 -18.61
CA PHE A 58 -33.01 -2.47 -18.43
C PHE A 58 -34.33 -2.65 -19.21
N SER A 59 -34.37 -3.58 -20.18
CA SER A 59 -35.61 -3.92 -20.90
C SER A 59 -36.47 -4.97 -20.18
N VAL A 60 -35.96 -5.67 -19.14
CA VAL A 60 -36.68 -6.76 -18.45
C VAL A 60 -37.99 -6.27 -17.85
N ALA A 61 -37.94 -5.21 -17.05
CA ALA A 61 -39.12 -4.62 -16.42
C ALA A 61 -39.65 -3.41 -17.18
N LYS A 62 -40.95 -3.13 -17.06
CA LYS A 62 -41.58 -1.93 -17.63
C LYS A 62 -41.21 -0.63 -16.91
N ARG A 63 -40.58 -0.71 -15.73
CA ARG A 63 -40.29 0.43 -14.83
C ARG A 63 -38.77 0.68 -14.77
N PRO A 64 -38.21 1.52 -15.66
CA PRO A 64 -36.76 1.73 -15.76
C PRO A 64 -36.16 2.34 -14.48
N GLY A 65 -36.91 3.21 -13.78
CA GLY A 65 -36.45 3.75 -12.49
C GLY A 65 -36.15 2.68 -11.44
N LYS A 66 -36.94 1.60 -11.36
CA LYS A 66 -36.65 0.47 -10.44
C LYS A 66 -35.40 -0.30 -10.85
N MET A 67 -35.23 -0.51 -12.16
CA MET A 67 -34.07 -1.22 -12.70
C MET A 67 -32.76 -0.48 -12.40
N ILE A 68 -32.75 0.86 -12.44
CA ILE A 68 -31.57 1.66 -12.06
C ILE A 68 -31.17 1.42 -10.61
N TRP A 69 -32.13 1.43 -9.69
CA TRP A 69 -31.86 1.16 -8.28
C TRP A 69 -31.46 -0.30 -8.02
N TRP A 70 -31.96 -1.26 -8.80
CA TRP A 70 -31.46 -2.64 -8.76
C TRP A 70 -30.02 -2.76 -9.29
N ALA A 71 -29.64 -1.92 -10.26
CA ALA A 71 -28.27 -1.83 -10.76
C ALA A 71 -27.37 -0.89 -9.94
N PHE A 72 -27.78 -0.48 -8.72
CA PHE A 72 -27.05 0.51 -7.93
C PHE A 72 -25.58 0.12 -7.74
N ILE A 73 -25.28 -1.16 -7.46
CA ILE A 73 -23.91 -1.63 -7.29
C ILE A 73 -23.05 -1.44 -8.55
N PHE A 74 -23.62 -1.66 -9.74
CA PHE A 74 -22.92 -1.40 -11.00
C PHE A 74 -22.78 0.10 -11.29
N VAL A 75 -23.75 0.92 -10.89
CA VAL A 75 -23.63 2.39 -10.94
C VAL A 75 -22.49 2.86 -10.05
N PHE A 76 -22.37 2.31 -8.84
CA PHE A 76 -21.28 2.59 -7.92
C PHE A 76 -19.91 2.19 -8.51
N PHE A 77 -19.78 0.98 -9.05
CA PHE A 77 -18.52 0.56 -9.68
C PHE A 77 -18.19 1.33 -10.96
N ALA A 78 -19.20 1.77 -11.72
CA ALA A 78 -18.99 2.58 -12.91
C ALA A 78 -18.49 3.98 -12.53
N ALA A 79 -19.05 4.55 -11.46
CA ALA A 79 -18.57 5.77 -10.85
C ALA A 79 -17.12 5.63 -10.35
N PHE A 80 -16.84 4.60 -9.55
CA PHE A 80 -15.53 4.38 -8.96
C PHE A 80 -14.45 4.12 -10.02
N GLN A 81 -14.74 3.32 -11.04
CA GLN A 81 -13.81 3.07 -12.15
C GLN A 81 -13.41 4.35 -12.88
N LEU A 82 -14.32 5.31 -13.07
CA LEU A 82 -13.96 6.59 -13.71
C LEU A 82 -13.08 7.46 -12.82
N VAL A 83 -13.23 7.39 -11.48
CA VAL A 83 -12.29 8.05 -10.55
C VAL A 83 -10.90 7.43 -10.65
N LEU A 84 -10.81 6.10 -10.72
CA LEU A 84 -9.52 5.41 -10.88
C LEU A 84 -8.83 5.76 -12.20
N LEU A 85 -9.56 5.78 -13.30
CA LEU A 85 -9.00 6.20 -14.59
C LEU A 85 -8.54 7.65 -14.59
N TYR A 86 -9.18 8.52 -13.79
CA TYR A 86 -8.69 9.88 -13.59
C TYR A 86 -7.37 9.91 -12.81
N LEU A 87 -7.21 9.04 -11.81
CA LEU A 87 -6.06 9.03 -10.92
C LEU A 87 -4.82 8.37 -11.55
N PHE A 88 -4.99 7.18 -12.14
CA PHE A 88 -3.89 6.35 -12.64
C PHE A 88 -3.78 6.35 -14.18
N GLY A 89 -4.78 6.86 -14.89
CA GLY A 89 -4.81 6.89 -16.35
C GLY A 89 -5.04 5.54 -17.02
N THR A 90 -4.94 4.43 -16.29
CA THR A 90 -5.09 3.04 -16.76
C THR A 90 -5.51 2.15 -15.58
N GLY A 91 -5.83 0.89 -15.90
CA GLY A 91 -6.15 -0.16 -14.97
C GLY A 91 -7.62 -0.24 -14.59
N VAL A 92 -8.02 -1.45 -14.24
CA VAL A 92 -9.34 -1.75 -13.67
C VAL A 92 -9.25 -1.71 -12.15
N ILE A 93 -10.38 -1.68 -11.43
CA ILE A 93 -10.36 -1.78 -9.97
C ILE A 93 -9.68 -3.11 -9.58
N ALA A 94 -8.44 -3.04 -9.09
CA ALA A 94 -7.62 -4.19 -8.71
C ALA A 94 -8.11 -4.84 -7.41
N VAL A 95 -7.70 -6.09 -7.17
CA VAL A 95 -8.03 -6.80 -5.90
C VAL A 95 -7.50 -6.02 -4.70
N ASP A 96 -6.27 -5.53 -4.82
CA ASP A 96 -5.58 -4.76 -3.78
C ASP A 96 -6.27 -3.44 -3.45
N MET A 97 -6.95 -2.80 -4.41
CA MET A 97 -7.72 -1.60 -4.14
C MET A 97 -8.98 -1.89 -3.30
N PHE A 98 -9.58 -3.06 -3.46
CA PHE A 98 -10.67 -3.50 -2.59
C PHE A 98 -10.18 -3.79 -1.18
N LEU A 99 -9.04 -4.48 -1.07
CA LEU A 99 -8.42 -4.76 0.23
C LEU A 99 -8.05 -3.46 0.94
N ASN A 100 -7.39 -2.53 0.23
CA ASN A 100 -7.11 -1.20 0.74
C ASN A 100 -8.39 -0.51 1.22
N LEU A 101 -9.49 -0.49 0.45
CA LEU A 101 -10.74 0.14 0.92
C LEU A 101 -11.30 -0.48 2.20
N VAL A 102 -11.11 -1.79 2.41
CA VAL A 102 -11.57 -2.50 3.61
C VAL A 102 -10.62 -2.28 4.80
N THR A 103 -9.32 -2.15 4.55
CA THR A 103 -8.28 -1.93 5.57
C THR A 103 -7.98 -0.46 5.85
N THR A 104 -8.46 0.46 5.01
CA THR A 104 -8.31 1.91 5.14
C THR A 104 -9.37 2.45 6.10
N ASN A 105 -8.97 3.34 6.99
CA ASN A 105 -9.92 3.95 7.92
C ASN A 105 -10.75 5.07 7.25
N PRO A 106 -11.94 5.41 7.79
CA PRO A 106 -12.79 6.46 7.21
C PRO A 106 -12.12 7.83 7.10
N GLY A 107 -11.13 8.13 7.95
CA GLY A 107 -10.34 9.36 7.89
C GLY A 107 -9.49 9.44 6.62
N GLU A 108 -8.70 8.40 6.35
CA GLU A 108 -7.88 8.27 5.14
C GLU A 108 -8.73 8.29 3.86
N ALA A 109 -9.86 7.60 3.86
CA ALA A 109 -10.77 7.60 2.70
C ALA A 109 -11.35 9.00 2.43
N MET A 110 -11.66 9.78 3.47
CA MET A 110 -12.14 11.15 3.33
C MET A 110 -11.02 12.10 2.89
N GLU A 111 -9.81 11.97 3.43
CA GLU A 111 -8.62 12.74 3.06
C GLU A 111 -8.31 12.57 1.56
N LEU A 112 -8.42 11.34 1.04
CA LEU A 112 -8.27 11.06 -0.38
C LEU A 112 -9.39 11.72 -1.21
N LEU A 113 -10.66 11.56 -0.80
CA LEU A 113 -11.81 12.10 -1.52
C LEU A 113 -11.79 13.64 -1.60
N ASP A 114 -11.44 14.31 -0.51
CA ASP A 114 -11.39 15.78 -0.44
C ASP A 114 -10.36 16.37 -1.41
N ASN A 115 -9.25 15.67 -1.62
CA ASN A 115 -8.18 16.09 -2.54
C ASN A 115 -8.43 15.69 -4.01
N LEU A 116 -9.49 14.91 -4.30
CA LEU A 116 -9.89 14.44 -5.64
C LEU A 116 -11.15 15.14 -6.21
N ALA A 117 -11.46 16.34 -5.71
CA ALA A 117 -12.69 17.08 -6.05
C ALA A 117 -13.07 17.11 -7.55
N PRO A 118 -12.16 17.33 -8.53
CA PRO A 118 -12.53 17.35 -9.95
C PRO A 118 -13.10 16.02 -10.47
N ALA A 119 -12.47 14.90 -10.12
CA ALA A 119 -12.90 13.56 -10.51
C ALA A 119 -14.26 13.22 -9.90
N VAL A 120 -14.38 13.51 -8.61
CA VAL A 120 -15.59 13.31 -7.81
C VAL A 120 -16.75 14.10 -8.42
N VAL A 121 -16.57 15.39 -8.71
CA VAL A 121 -17.58 16.24 -9.37
C VAL A 121 -17.99 15.68 -10.73
N GLY A 122 -17.05 15.25 -11.57
CA GLY A 122 -17.35 14.65 -12.88
C GLY A 122 -18.28 13.43 -12.77
N VAL A 123 -17.98 12.54 -11.83
CA VAL A 123 -18.79 11.35 -11.53
C VAL A 123 -20.16 11.73 -10.98
N PHE A 124 -20.24 12.71 -10.07
CA PHE A 124 -21.52 13.22 -9.56
C PHE A 124 -22.40 13.78 -10.68
N VAL A 125 -21.84 14.53 -11.64
CA VAL A 125 -22.59 15.07 -12.79
C VAL A 125 -23.22 13.95 -13.65
N VAL A 126 -22.56 12.79 -13.75
CA VAL A 126 -23.05 11.68 -14.58
C VAL A 126 -24.00 10.76 -13.82
N TYR A 127 -23.69 10.34 -12.59
CA TYR A 127 -24.45 9.27 -11.94
C TYR A 127 -25.47 9.76 -10.91
N LEU A 128 -25.27 10.94 -10.29
CA LEU A 128 -26.24 11.47 -9.33
C LEU A 128 -27.57 11.85 -10.01
N PRO A 129 -27.60 12.55 -11.16
CA PRO A 129 -28.85 12.78 -11.88
C PRO A 129 -29.52 11.49 -12.32
N LEU A 130 -28.77 10.45 -12.70
CA LEU A 130 -29.32 9.15 -13.06
C LEU A 130 -30.11 8.53 -11.89
N LEU A 131 -29.55 8.54 -10.68
CA LEU A 131 -30.21 8.01 -9.47
C LEU A 131 -31.42 8.85 -9.06
N ILE A 132 -31.30 10.19 -9.09
CA ILE A 132 -32.39 11.12 -8.77
C ILE A 132 -33.55 10.94 -9.76
N LEU A 133 -33.27 10.95 -11.06
CA LEU A 133 -34.28 10.72 -12.10
C LEU A 133 -34.87 9.32 -12.00
N GLY A 134 -34.09 8.32 -11.61
CA GLY A 134 -34.55 6.98 -11.23
C GLY A 134 -35.62 7.03 -10.14
N GLY A 135 -35.35 7.72 -9.04
CA GLY A 135 -36.30 7.90 -7.93
C GLY A 135 -37.56 8.68 -8.33
N VAL A 136 -37.41 9.74 -9.14
CA VAL A 136 -38.55 10.51 -9.67
C VAL A 136 -39.42 9.66 -10.59
N ASN A 137 -38.80 8.84 -11.46
CA ASN A 137 -39.50 7.95 -12.38
C ASN A 137 -40.30 6.86 -11.65
N ILE A 138 -39.78 6.34 -10.54
CA ILE A 138 -40.51 5.41 -9.65
C ILE A 138 -41.80 6.06 -9.13
N ARG A 139 -41.73 7.31 -8.65
CA ARG A 139 -42.91 8.03 -8.15
C ARG A 139 -43.94 8.36 -9.23
N ARG A 140 -43.48 8.61 -10.46
CA ARG A 140 -44.34 8.94 -11.61
C ARG A 140 -44.98 7.74 -12.29
N ASP A 141 -44.58 6.51 -11.95
CA ASP A 141 -44.97 5.25 -12.61
C ASP A 141 -44.89 5.34 -14.15
N SER A 142 -43.88 6.05 -14.67
CA SER A 142 -43.65 6.15 -16.11
C SER A 142 -43.08 4.84 -16.63
N ARG A 143 -43.79 4.22 -17.59
CA ARG A 143 -43.50 2.87 -18.08
C ARG A 143 -42.93 2.88 -19.49
N LEU A 144 -42.07 1.91 -19.79
CA LEU A 144 -41.66 1.59 -21.15
C LEU A 144 -42.83 0.94 -21.91
N SER A 145 -42.99 1.29 -23.19
CA SER A 145 -43.94 0.60 -24.06
C SER A 145 -43.41 -0.80 -24.42
N VAL A 146 -44.32 -1.76 -24.58
CA VAL A 146 -43.97 -3.14 -24.96
C VAL A 146 -43.28 -3.18 -26.33
N SER A 147 -43.73 -2.35 -27.27
CA SER A 147 -43.12 -2.23 -28.60
C SER A 147 -41.68 -1.71 -28.53
N PHE A 148 -41.37 -0.78 -27.63
CA PHE A 148 -40.01 -0.32 -27.40
C PHE A 148 -39.15 -1.43 -26.80
N GLN A 149 -39.64 -2.14 -25.78
CA GLN A 149 -38.91 -3.26 -25.17
C GLN A 149 -38.57 -4.35 -26.19
N GLN A 150 -39.53 -4.75 -27.04
CA GLN A 150 -39.30 -5.77 -28.07
C GLN A 150 -38.26 -5.32 -29.10
N ARG A 151 -38.34 -4.07 -29.57
CA ARG A 151 -37.37 -3.51 -30.53
C ARG A 151 -35.96 -3.51 -29.95
N VAL A 152 -35.82 -2.99 -28.74
CA VAL A 152 -34.55 -2.91 -28.02
C VAL A 152 -33.96 -4.30 -27.78
N ARG A 153 -34.77 -5.29 -27.36
CA ARG A 153 -34.31 -6.67 -27.17
C ARG A 153 -33.82 -7.29 -28.48
N HIS A 154 -34.51 -7.03 -29.59
CA HIS A 154 -34.07 -7.50 -30.90
C HIS A 154 -32.71 -6.91 -31.29
N TRP A 155 -32.52 -5.60 -31.09
CA TRP A 155 -31.25 -4.93 -31.35
C TRP A 155 -30.15 -5.46 -30.41
N ALA A 156 -30.48 -5.65 -29.13
CA ALA A 156 -29.54 -6.18 -28.15
C ALA A 156 -29.06 -7.60 -28.51
N MET A 157 -29.93 -8.47 -29.03
CA MET A 157 -29.54 -9.80 -29.51
C MET A 157 -28.57 -9.73 -30.70
N GLN A 158 -28.79 -8.81 -31.64
CA GLN A 158 -27.88 -8.62 -32.79
C GLN A 158 -26.52 -8.10 -32.32
N ILE A 159 -26.51 -7.07 -31.47
CA ILE A 159 -25.29 -6.51 -30.88
C ILE A 159 -24.55 -7.59 -30.08
N GLY A 160 -25.28 -8.39 -29.30
CA GLY A 160 -24.72 -9.50 -28.52
C GLY A 160 -24.09 -10.57 -29.39
N ALA A 161 -24.71 -10.94 -30.52
CA ALA A 161 -24.12 -11.90 -31.46
C ALA A 161 -22.80 -11.38 -32.05
N ILE A 162 -22.72 -10.09 -32.39
CA ILE A 162 -21.47 -9.45 -32.83
C ILE A 162 -20.43 -9.45 -31.70
N GLY A 163 -20.84 -9.11 -30.47
CA GLY A 163 -19.95 -9.15 -29.31
C GLY A 163 -19.40 -10.56 -29.02
N LEU A 164 -20.21 -11.62 -29.17
CA LEU A 164 -19.77 -13.01 -29.04
C LEU A 164 -18.79 -13.41 -30.15
N PHE A 165 -19.00 -12.91 -31.37
CA PHE A 165 -18.04 -13.08 -32.45
C PHE A 165 -16.70 -12.39 -32.13
N CYS A 166 -16.74 -11.15 -31.63
CA CYS A 166 -15.53 -10.47 -31.15
C CYS A 166 -14.85 -11.27 -30.04
N LEU A 167 -15.60 -11.92 -29.14
CA LEU A 167 -15.04 -12.72 -28.04
C LEU A 167 -14.30 -13.94 -28.57
N LEU A 168 -14.90 -14.64 -29.53
CA LEU A 168 -14.24 -15.75 -30.21
C LEU A 168 -12.97 -15.28 -30.93
N ALA A 169 -13.03 -14.15 -31.63
CA ALA A 169 -11.87 -13.58 -32.31
C ALA A 169 -10.76 -13.19 -31.33
N SER A 170 -11.10 -12.61 -30.18
CA SER A 170 -10.15 -12.28 -29.12
C SER A 170 -9.42 -13.52 -28.60
N TYR A 171 -10.12 -14.62 -28.31
CA TYR A 171 -9.48 -15.87 -27.86
C TYR A 171 -8.57 -16.52 -28.91
N LEU A 172 -8.74 -16.20 -30.19
CA LEU A 172 -7.96 -16.79 -31.29
C LEU A 172 -6.78 -15.91 -31.72
N VAL A 173 -6.88 -14.59 -31.57
CA VAL A 173 -5.97 -13.62 -32.21
C VAL A 173 -5.30 -12.67 -31.22
N VAL A 174 -5.85 -12.52 -30.00
CA VAL A 174 -5.27 -11.66 -28.97
C VAL A 174 -4.55 -12.56 -27.97
N ASP A 175 -3.23 -12.43 -27.93
CA ASP A 175 -2.38 -13.18 -27.00
C ASP A 175 -2.84 -12.93 -25.55
N ASP A 176 -2.91 -14.02 -24.78
CA ASP A 176 -3.30 -14.04 -23.37
C ASP A 176 -4.64 -13.36 -23.02
N TYR A 177 -5.59 -13.30 -23.96
CA TYR A 177 -6.91 -12.76 -23.69
C TYR A 177 -7.63 -13.54 -22.57
N ARG A 178 -7.91 -12.86 -21.45
CA ARG A 178 -8.68 -13.38 -20.33
C ARG A 178 -9.86 -12.47 -20.04
N MET A 179 -11.08 -12.98 -20.26
CA MET A 179 -12.32 -12.25 -19.97
C MET A 179 -12.38 -11.76 -18.52
N ARG A 180 -11.94 -12.59 -17.56
CA ARG A 180 -11.89 -12.23 -16.13
C ARG A 180 -10.97 -11.05 -15.80
N ASN A 181 -10.03 -10.69 -16.67
CA ASN A 181 -9.11 -9.57 -16.43
C ASN A 181 -9.50 -8.35 -17.28
N GLN A 182 -9.93 -8.57 -18.54
CA GLN A 182 -10.09 -7.51 -19.54
C GLN A 182 -11.54 -7.07 -19.82
N LEU A 183 -12.56 -7.83 -19.40
CA LEU A 183 -13.96 -7.48 -19.66
C LEU A 183 -14.60 -6.80 -18.44
N TYR A 184 -14.94 -5.52 -18.57
CA TYR A 184 -15.74 -4.81 -17.56
C TYR A 184 -17.24 -5.10 -17.73
N PRO A 185 -18.03 -5.39 -16.68
CA PRO A 185 -17.67 -5.43 -15.25
C PRO A 185 -17.30 -6.83 -14.73
N VAL A 186 -17.07 -7.82 -15.61
CA VAL A 186 -16.72 -9.20 -15.19
C VAL A 186 -15.48 -9.21 -14.31
N ASN A 187 -14.47 -8.41 -14.69
CA ASN A 187 -13.25 -8.24 -13.92
C ASN A 187 -13.48 -7.73 -12.50
N ILE A 188 -14.32 -6.73 -12.31
CA ILE A 188 -14.63 -6.19 -10.98
C ILE A 188 -15.34 -7.21 -10.12
N CYS A 189 -16.26 -7.98 -10.69
CA CYS A 189 -16.92 -9.05 -9.95
C CYS A 189 -15.93 -10.14 -9.52
N TYR A 190 -14.97 -10.48 -10.39
CA TYR A 190 -13.92 -11.45 -10.08
C TYR A 190 -12.95 -10.91 -9.01
N ASN A 191 -12.49 -9.68 -9.16
CA ASN A 191 -11.57 -9.04 -8.22
C ASN A 191 -12.21 -8.83 -6.84
N LEU A 192 -13.51 -8.52 -6.79
CA LEU A 192 -14.25 -8.44 -5.54
C LEU A 192 -14.38 -9.81 -4.85
N TYR A 193 -14.60 -10.88 -5.63
CA TYR A 193 -14.62 -12.24 -5.11
C TYR A 193 -13.26 -12.61 -4.49
N LEU A 194 -12.15 -12.34 -5.19
CA LEU A 194 -10.80 -12.60 -4.68
C LEU A 194 -10.51 -11.78 -3.42
N ALA A 195 -10.90 -10.51 -3.38
CA ALA A 195 -10.72 -9.67 -2.20
C ALA A 195 -11.46 -10.24 -0.97
N PHE A 196 -12.68 -10.76 -1.17
CA PHE A 196 -13.44 -11.40 -0.09
C PHE A 196 -12.77 -12.69 0.39
N GLU A 197 -12.33 -13.56 -0.53
CA GLU A 197 -11.62 -14.80 -0.22
C GLU A 197 -10.35 -14.53 0.60
N ARG A 198 -9.54 -13.54 0.18
CA ARG A 198 -8.32 -13.13 0.89
C ARG A 198 -8.58 -12.50 2.25
N ASN A 199 -9.60 -11.65 2.37
CA ASN A 199 -9.96 -11.07 3.66
C ASN A 199 -10.39 -12.16 4.65
N ALA A 200 -11.16 -13.16 4.20
CA ALA A 200 -11.53 -14.30 5.02
C ALA A 200 -10.30 -15.15 5.44
N ALA A 201 -9.34 -15.34 4.54
CA ALA A 201 -8.08 -16.02 4.86
C ALA A 201 -7.24 -15.25 5.89
N SER A 202 -7.16 -13.91 5.77
CA SER A 202 -6.53 -13.03 6.76
C SER A 202 -7.20 -13.14 8.13
N GLU A 203 -8.52 -13.10 8.22
CA GLU A 203 -9.25 -13.27 9.50
C GLU A 203 -8.94 -14.60 10.18
N ASN A 204 -8.71 -15.66 9.41
CA ASN A 204 -8.34 -16.99 9.92
C ASN A 204 -6.86 -17.13 10.29
N TYR A 205 -6.02 -16.12 10.04
CA TYR A 205 -4.57 -16.16 10.26
C TYR A 205 -4.17 -16.58 11.67
N ARG A 206 -4.86 -16.07 12.70
CA ARG A 206 -4.53 -16.37 14.11
C ARG A 206 -4.65 -17.84 14.44
N GLU A 207 -5.65 -18.52 13.87
CA GLU A 207 -5.84 -19.95 14.05
C GLU A 207 -4.85 -20.73 13.19
N ALA A 208 -4.70 -20.33 11.93
CA ALA A 208 -3.83 -20.97 10.95
C ALA A 208 -2.34 -20.96 11.34
N SER A 209 -1.85 -19.87 11.94
CA SER A 209 -0.45 -19.69 12.35
C SER A 209 -0.17 -20.11 13.80
N ARG A 210 -1.19 -20.49 14.58
CA ARG A 210 -1.08 -20.70 16.04
C ARG A 210 0.08 -21.61 16.42
N ASP A 211 0.18 -22.75 15.74
CA ASP A 211 1.11 -23.83 16.06
C ASP A 211 2.47 -23.68 15.35
N PHE A 212 2.63 -22.68 14.47
CA PHE A 212 3.90 -22.37 13.82
C PHE A 212 4.96 -21.89 14.83
N LYS A 213 6.19 -22.33 14.63
CA LYS A 213 7.39 -21.92 15.38
C LYS A 213 8.56 -21.73 14.43
N PHE A 214 9.41 -20.75 14.74
CA PHE A 214 10.67 -20.55 14.03
C PHE A 214 11.77 -21.51 14.51
N ASP A 215 11.61 -22.09 15.71
CA ASP A 215 12.67 -22.78 16.45
C ASP A 215 13.93 -21.90 16.56
N ALA A 216 13.71 -20.59 16.74
CA ALA A 216 14.77 -19.60 16.71
C ALA A 216 15.62 -19.61 17.99
N ARG A 217 16.92 -19.38 17.85
CA ARG A 217 17.88 -19.30 18.95
C ARG A 217 18.85 -18.14 18.73
N SER A 218 19.29 -17.49 19.80
CA SER A 218 20.34 -16.48 19.69
C SER A 218 21.73 -17.12 19.68
N GLU A 219 22.58 -16.68 18.76
CA GLU A 219 24.01 -17.01 18.67
C GLU A 219 24.82 -16.21 19.70
N HIS A 220 24.25 -15.12 20.23
CA HIS A 220 24.88 -14.26 21.23
C HIS A 220 24.56 -14.74 22.65
N SER A 221 25.45 -14.43 23.61
CA SER A 221 25.26 -14.77 25.03
C SER A 221 23.90 -14.30 25.56
N ALA A 222 23.25 -15.11 26.40
CA ALA A 222 22.00 -14.72 27.07
C ALA A 222 22.16 -13.46 27.96
N THR A 223 23.39 -13.16 28.38
CA THR A 223 23.70 -11.98 29.22
C THR A 223 24.16 -10.77 28.42
N ALA A 224 24.30 -10.87 27.09
CA ALA A 224 24.75 -9.76 26.27
C ALA A 224 23.67 -8.66 26.21
N PRO A 225 24.01 -7.39 26.52
CA PRO A 225 23.09 -6.27 26.39
C PRO A 225 22.93 -5.90 24.91
N GLU A 226 21.73 -6.11 24.36
CA GLU A 226 21.45 -5.94 22.94
C GLU A 226 20.13 -5.20 22.72
N VAL A 227 20.15 -4.13 21.93
CA VAL A 227 18.93 -3.43 21.50
C VAL A 227 18.94 -3.27 19.99
N TYR A 228 17.91 -3.82 19.34
CA TYR A 228 17.74 -3.74 17.90
C TYR A 228 16.42 -3.09 17.53
N VAL A 229 16.45 -2.15 16.58
CA VAL A 229 15.26 -1.42 16.14
C VAL A 229 15.04 -1.62 14.65
N MET A 230 13.84 -2.05 14.25
CA MET A 230 13.40 -2.07 12.86
C MET A 230 12.35 -0.99 12.67
N VAL A 231 12.59 -0.07 11.74
CA VAL A 231 11.67 1.01 11.40
C VAL A 231 11.06 0.72 10.03
N VAL A 232 9.76 0.45 10.02
CA VAL A 232 8.96 0.30 8.80
C VAL A 232 8.41 1.68 8.44
N GLY A 233 9.00 2.25 7.40
CA GLY A 233 8.61 3.50 6.76
C GLY A 233 7.35 3.35 5.91
N GLU A 234 6.72 4.48 5.63
CA GLU A 234 5.50 4.57 4.81
C GLU A 234 5.74 5.52 3.64
N THR A 235 5.50 5.06 2.40
CA THR A 235 5.42 5.88 1.17
C THR A 235 6.71 6.65 0.77
N ALA A 236 7.83 6.45 1.47
CA ALA A 236 9.09 7.15 1.23
C ALA A 236 9.87 6.54 0.05
N ARG A 237 10.27 7.36 -0.92
CA ARG A 237 11.02 6.92 -2.12
C ARG A 237 12.47 7.36 -2.12
N THR A 238 13.37 6.48 -2.56
CA THR A 238 14.83 6.72 -2.64
C THR A 238 15.17 7.99 -3.41
N HIS A 239 14.39 8.31 -4.44
CA HIS A 239 14.61 9.46 -5.33
C HIS A 239 14.63 10.82 -4.61
N ASN A 240 14.08 10.93 -3.39
CA ASN A 240 13.99 12.19 -2.65
C ASN A 240 14.89 12.22 -1.40
N PHE A 241 15.78 11.25 -1.23
CA PHE A 241 16.74 11.22 -0.13
C PHE A 241 18.10 11.76 -0.59
N SER A 242 18.57 12.84 0.04
CA SER A 242 19.90 13.40 -0.26
C SER A 242 21.04 12.44 0.04
N LEU A 243 20.80 11.44 0.91
CA LEU A 243 21.73 10.32 1.16
C LEU A 243 22.07 9.52 -0.10
N TYR A 244 21.18 9.49 -1.10
CA TYR A 244 21.39 8.79 -2.36
C TYR A 244 21.69 9.73 -3.53
N GLY A 245 21.94 11.01 -3.26
CA GLY A 245 22.31 11.99 -4.29
C GLY A 245 21.18 12.92 -4.73
N TYR A 246 20.02 12.91 -4.07
CA TYR A 246 18.99 13.91 -4.32
C TYR A 246 19.53 15.34 -4.03
N PRO A 247 19.36 16.31 -4.94
CA PRO A 247 20.03 17.62 -4.83
C PRO A 247 19.52 18.51 -3.69
N ARG A 248 18.30 18.29 -3.17
CA ARG A 248 17.79 19.06 -2.03
C ARG A 248 18.20 18.37 -0.73
N ASN A 249 18.57 19.14 0.28
CA ASN A 249 19.06 18.63 1.56
C ASN A 249 17.92 18.07 2.44
N THR A 250 17.38 16.92 2.06
CA THR A 250 16.30 16.22 2.77
C THR A 250 16.81 15.38 3.95
N ASN A 251 18.07 14.97 3.97
CA ASN A 251 18.66 14.20 5.09
C ASN A 251 19.86 14.90 5.76
N PRO A 252 19.65 16.08 6.38
CA PRO A 252 20.73 16.87 7.00
C PRO A 252 21.38 16.23 8.24
N LEU A 253 20.68 15.35 8.97
CA LEU A 253 21.16 14.76 10.22
C LEU A 253 21.81 13.41 9.95
N LEU A 254 21.13 12.51 9.22
CA LEU A 254 21.67 11.19 8.90
C LEU A 254 22.95 11.26 8.08
N SER A 255 23.09 12.26 7.18
CA SER A 255 24.32 12.47 6.39
C SER A 255 25.56 12.78 7.23
N LYS A 256 25.38 13.19 8.50
CA LYS A 256 26.46 13.47 9.46
C LYS A 256 26.56 12.41 10.56
N THR A 257 25.66 11.43 10.56
CA THR A 257 25.59 10.40 11.60
C THR A 257 26.57 9.26 11.27
N PRO A 258 27.56 8.98 12.13
CA PRO A 258 28.48 7.87 11.90
C PRO A 258 27.76 6.53 12.01
N GLY A 259 28.32 5.49 11.37
CA GLY A 259 27.75 4.13 11.41
C GLY A 259 26.63 3.87 10.41
N ILE A 260 26.22 4.87 9.61
CA ILE A 260 25.19 4.72 8.57
C ILE A 260 25.73 3.97 7.34
N LYS A 261 24.96 2.97 6.89
CA LYS A 261 25.08 2.26 5.60
C LYS A 261 23.77 2.42 4.83
N ALA A 262 23.78 3.30 3.83
CA ALA A 262 22.65 3.52 2.93
C ALA A 262 22.86 2.74 1.62
N PHE A 263 21.88 1.92 1.25
CA PHE A 263 21.89 1.05 0.07
C PHE A 263 21.14 1.74 -1.08
N PRO A 264 21.82 2.20 -2.14
CA PRO A 264 21.20 3.02 -3.19
C PRO A 264 20.37 2.23 -4.20
N ASN A 265 20.56 0.91 -4.32
CA ASN A 265 19.91 0.07 -5.33
C ASN A 265 18.94 -0.92 -4.69
N VAL A 266 17.90 -0.38 -4.03
CA VAL A 266 16.87 -1.18 -3.39
C VAL A 266 15.52 -0.94 -4.05
N THR A 267 14.78 -2.02 -4.26
CA THR A 267 13.38 -2.00 -4.69
C THR A 267 12.49 -2.81 -3.76
N THR A 268 11.23 -2.44 -3.60
CA THR A 268 10.22 -3.29 -2.95
C THR A 268 9.63 -4.32 -3.93
N GLN A 269 9.02 -5.39 -3.40
CA GLN A 269 8.28 -6.39 -4.18
C GLN A 269 6.79 -6.03 -4.35
N SER A 270 6.28 -4.99 -3.68
CA SER A 270 4.92 -4.48 -3.87
C SER A 270 4.85 -2.97 -3.67
N ASN A 271 3.91 -2.29 -4.35
CA ASN A 271 3.62 -0.86 -4.21
C ASN A 271 2.39 -0.60 -3.30
N THR A 272 2.04 -1.54 -2.41
CA THR A 272 0.91 -1.40 -1.47
C THR A 272 1.30 -1.80 -0.04
N THR A 273 0.87 -1.01 0.94
CA THR A 273 1.17 -1.24 2.37
C THR A 273 0.70 -2.61 2.87
N HIS A 274 -0.52 -3.04 2.49
CA HIS A 274 -1.12 -4.31 2.97
C HIS A 274 -0.37 -5.57 2.53
N LYS A 275 0.54 -5.46 1.54
CA LYS A 275 1.45 -6.53 1.10
C LYS A 275 2.88 -6.30 1.54
N SER A 276 3.38 -5.08 1.33
CA SER A 276 4.78 -4.74 1.60
C SER A 276 5.13 -4.84 3.08
N VAL A 277 4.30 -4.30 3.98
CA VAL A 277 4.59 -4.34 5.42
C VAL A 277 4.60 -5.78 5.95
N PRO A 278 3.62 -6.65 5.66
CA PRO A 278 3.68 -8.04 6.07
C PRO A 278 4.90 -8.81 5.53
N MET A 279 5.34 -8.55 4.29
CA MET A 279 6.58 -9.15 3.76
C MET A 279 7.82 -8.65 4.54
N LEU A 280 7.90 -7.35 4.85
CA LEU A 280 8.99 -6.81 5.68
C LEU A 280 9.04 -7.43 7.09
N LEU A 281 7.89 -7.80 7.64
CA LEU A 281 7.74 -8.35 8.99
C LEU A 281 7.72 -9.89 9.03
N SER A 282 7.93 -10.59 7.93
CA SER A 282 7.87 -12.06 7.88
C SER A 282 8.91 -12.65 6.92
N ALA A 283 8.97 -13.98 6.82
CA ALA A 283 9.82 -14.65 5.84
C ALA A 283 9.20 -14.72 4.43
N ALA A 284 8.01 -14.15 4.24
CA ALA A 284 7.30 -14.17 2.97
C ALA A 284 7.93 -13.19 1.97
N SER A 285 7.95 -13.59 0.71
CA SER A 285 8.38 -12.80 -0.44
C SER A 285 7.36 -12.89 -1.57
N ALA A 286 7.62 -12.23 -2.69
CA ALA A 286 6.77 -12.39 -3.88
C ALA A 286 6.62 -13.86 -4.32
N GLU A 287 7.68 -14.68 -4.24
CA GLU A 287 7.65 -16.08 -4.72
C GLU A 287 6.84 -17.03 -3.83
N ASP A 288 6.69 -16.69 -2.56
CA ASP A 288 6.12 -17.56 -1.53
C ASP A 288 5.17 -16.82 -0.59
N PHE A 289 4.46 -15.82 -1.13
CA PHE A 289 3.54 -14.94 -0.39
C PHE A 289 2.50 -15.73 0.42
N GLU A 290 2.04 -16.87 -0.09
CA GLU A 290 1.09 -17.77 0.59
C GLU A 290 1.54 -18.24 1.98
N ARG A 291 2.84 -18.23 2.27
CA ARG A 291 3.36 -18.57 3.61
C ARG A 291 2.90 -17.58 4.67
N LEU A 292 2.61 -16.33 4.29
CA LEU A 292 2.10 -15.30 5.19
C LEU A 292 0.81 -15.74 5.89
N PHE A 293 -0.04 -16.56 5.25
CA PHE A 293 -1.31 -17.01 5.84
C PHE A 293 -1.14 -18.06 6.96
N HIS A 294 0.04 -18.67 7.08
CA HIS A 294 0.28 -19.82 7.97
C HIS A 294 1.52 -19.68 8.86
N GLU A 295 2.38 -18.70 8.61
CA GLU A 295 3.63 -18.50 9.35
C GLU A 295 3.57 -17.24 10.23
N LYS A 296 4.36 -17.23 11.31
CA LYS A 296 4.51 -16.08 12.21
C LYS A 296 5.51 -15.06 11.65
N GLY A 297 5.56 -13.88 12.25
CA GLY A 297 6.46 -12.79 11.87
C GLY A 297 7.77 -12.74 12.66
N ILE A 298 8.59 -11.76 12.31
CA ILE A 298 9.91 -11.50 12.88
C ILE A 298 9.89 -11.31 14.40
N LEU A 299 8.82 -10.71 14.94
CA LEU A 299 8.64 -10.54 16.39
C LEU A 299 8.61 -11.90 17.10
N ALA A 300 7.91 -12.90 16.54
CA ALA A 300 7.92 -14.26 17.10
C ALA A 300 9.32 -14.90 17.04
N ALA A 301 10.06 -14.72 15.95
CA ALA A 301 11.43 -15.24 15.81
C ALA A 301 12.38 -14.65 16.87
N PHE A 302 12.36 -13.33 17.07
CA PHE A 302 13.18 -12.67 18.10
C PHE A 302 12.77 -13.10 19.51
N LYS A 303 11.46 -13.24 19.77
CA LYS A 303 10.93 -13.71 21.05
C LYS A 303 11.37 -15.12 21.38
N GLU A 304 11.30 -16.05 20.43
CA GLU A 304 11.80 -17.42 20.59
C GLU A 304 13.31 -17.46 20.91
N ALA A 305 14.08 -16.51 20.37
CA ALA A 305 15.52 -16.37 20.63
C ALA A 305 15.87 -15.65 21.94
N GLY A 306 14.87 -15.29 22.76
CA GLY A 306 15.05 -14.72 24.10
C GLY A 306 15.10 -13.19 24.16
N PHE A 307 14.67 -12.49 23.11
CA PHE A 307 14.45 -11.04 23.16
C PHE A 307 13.08 -10.74 23.76
N HIS A 308 13.00 -9.66 24.55
CA HIS A 308 11.72 -8.99 24.77
C HIS A 308 11.37 -8.20 23.51
N THR A 309 10.14 -8.35 23.04
CA THR A 309 9.73 -7.82 21.74
C THR A 309 8.63 -6.78 21.88
N VAL A 310 8.78 -5.67 21.17
CA VAL A 310 7.81 -4.57 21.21
C VAL A 310 7.44 -4.12 19.81
N PHE A 311 6.15 -3.96 19.54
CA PHE A 311 5.62 -3.36 18.32
C PHE A 311 4.95 -2.03 18.63
N ILE A 312 5.29 -0.97 17.90
CA ILE A 312 4.71 0.37 18.09
C ILE A 312 4.31 0.89 16.73
N SER A 313 3.02 1.18 16.53
CA SER A 313 2.52 1.78 15.30
C SER A 313 1.91 3.14 15.56
N ASN A 314 2.26 4.10 14.70
CA ASN A 314 1.59 5.39 14.61
C ASN A 314 0.45 5.41 13.58
N GLN A 315 0.13 4.25 12.98
CA GLN A 315 -1.04 4.06 12.13
C GLN A 315 -2.22 3.53 12.96
N LEU A 316 -3.44 3.68 12.43
CA LEU A 316 -4.63 3.12 13.07
C LEU A 316 -4.66 1.60 12.86
N PRO A 317 -5.08 0.82 13.87
CA PRO A 317 -5.30 -0.62 13.67
C PRO A 317 -6.44 -0.83 12.66
N ASN A 318 -6.30 -1.87 11.85
CA ASN A 318 -7.24 -2.20 10.77
C ASN A 318 -7.60 -3.68 10.68
N HIS A 319 -7.22 -4.47 11.69
CA HIS A 319 -7.48 -5.91 11.78
C HIS A 319 -6.95 -6.72 10.59
N SER A 320 -5.81 -6.30 10.03
CA SER A 320 -5.11 -7.00 8.96
C SER A 320 -3.86 -7.74 9.46
N PHE A 321 -3.10 -8.37 8.54
CA PHE A 321 -1.82 -9.00 8.84
C PHE A 321 -0.85 -8.12 9.62
N ILE A 322 -0.84 -6.80 9.39
CA ILE A 322 0.05 -5.88 10.10
C ILE A 322 -0.22 -5.94 11.61
N ASP A 323 -1.50 -5.87 11.99
CA ASP A 323 -1.93 -5.97 13.39
C ASP A 323 -1.63 -7.37 13.93
N PHE A 324 -1.98 -8.42 13.18
CA PHE A 324 -1.77 -9.79 13.64
C PHE A 324 -0.31 -10.16 13.83
N LEU A 325 0.60 -9.64 13.00
CA LEU A 325 2.04 -9.80 13.16
C LEU A 325 2.56 -8.95 14.32
N GLY A 326 2.09 -7.70 14.45
CA GLY A 326 2.45 -6.80 15.54
C GLY A 326 2.04 -7.34 16.91
N GLU A 327 0.87 -7.96 17.02
CA GLU A 327 0.35 -8.57 18.25
C GLU A 327 1.13 -9.82 18.72
N GLN A 328 2.06 -10.34 17.91
CA GLN A 328 2.96 -11.43 18.33
C GLN A 328 4.05 -10.96 19.31
N ALA A 329 4.28 -9.65 19.37
CA ALA A 329 5.18 -9.03 20.34
C ALA A 329 4.75 -9.31 21.78
N ASP A 330 5.67 -9.15 22.74
CA ASP A 330 5.34 -9.16 24.17
C ASP A 330 4.50 -7.95 24.56
N GLU A 331 4.75 -6.80 23.93
CA GLU A 331 3.99 -5.57 24.09
C GLU A 331 3.70 -4.96 22.71
N HIS A 332 2.47 -4.50 22.46
CA HIS A 332 2.09 -3.82 21.23
C HIS A 332 1.30 -2.55 21.52
N TYR A 333 1.56 -1.48 20.76
CA TYR A 333 0.97 -0.16 20.97
C TYR A 333 0.55 0.47 19.65
N PHE A 334 -0.71 0.88 19.55
CA PHE A 334 -1.22 1.74 18.47
C PHE A 334 -1.43 3.14 19.03
N LEU A 335 -0.58 4.07 18.65
CA LEU A 335 -0.52 5.42 19.23
C LEU A 335 -1.68 6.29 18.76
N LYS A 336 -2.01 6.20 17.46
CA LYS A 336 -3.16 6.88 16.88
C LYS A 336 -4.45 6.20 17.35
N LYS A 337 -5.42 7.01 17.80
CA LYS A 337 -6.76 6.55 18.21
C LYS A 337 -7.81 7.23 17.33
N GLU A 338 -8.98 6.61 17.18
CA GLU A 338 -10.08 7.12 16.33
C GLU A 338 -10.66 8.46 16.79
N ASP A 339 -10.35 8.92 18.02
CA ASP A 339 -10.89 10.17 18.55
C ASP A 339 -10.17 11.40 17.97
N ALA A 340 -10.82 12.04 17.00
CA ALA A 340 -10.38 13.27 16.35
C ALA A 340 -10.14 14.46 17.30
N SER A 341 -10.52 14.36 18.58
CA SER A 341 -10.27 15.40 19.58
C SER A 341 -8.82 15.45 20.09
N GLN A 342 -7.97 14.46 19.80
CA GLN A 342 -6.59 14.40 20.32
C GLN A 342 -5.52 15.13 19.49
N GLY A 343 -5.90 15.76 18.37
CA GLY A 343 -4.97 16.47 17.49
C GLY A 343 -4.16 15.53 16.58
N ASN A 344 -3.30 16.12 15.73
CA ASN A 344 -2.45 15.35 14.82
C ASN A 344 -1.33 14.63 15.61
N HIS A 345 -1.33 13.30 15.57
CA HIS A 345 -0.21 12.48 16.03
C HIS A 345 0.89 12.45 14.96
N TYR A 346 2.07 12.97 15.29
CA TYR A 346 3.24 12.90 14.43
C TYR A 346 4.14 11.73 14.85
N ASP A 347 5.01 11.29 13.94
CA ASP A 347 5.94 10.18 14.22
C ASP A 347 6.94 10.47 15.37
N GLU A 348 7.02 11.70 15.88
CA GLU A 348 7.73 11.99 17.14
C GLU A 348 7.14 11.28 18.36
N ASP A 349 5.88 10.88 18.33
CA ASP A 349 5.26 10.10 19.41
C ASP A 349 5.90 8.70 19.53
N LEU A 350 6.45 8.15 18.43
CA LEU A 350 7.24 6.91 18.46
C LEU A 350 8.50 7.09 19.32
N LEU A 351 9.13 8.27 19.27
CA LEU A 351 10.32 8.59 20.05
C LEU A 351 9.99 8.68 21.54
N GLN A 352 8.86 9.29 21.89
CA GLN A 352 8.38 9.38 23.27
C GLN A 352 8.12 7.98 23.84
N LYS A 353 7.50 7.09 23.05
CA LYS A 353 7.27 5.72 23.50
C LYS A 353 8.57 4.93 23.67
N LEU A 354 9.57 5.17 22.81
CA LEU A 354 10.89 4.58 22.95
C LEU A 354 11.62 5.05 24.22
N ASP A 355 11.40 6.29 24.66
CA ASP A 355 11.93 6.82 25.94
C ASP A 355 11.34 6.11 27.16
N GLU A 356 10.13 5.53 27.06
CA GLU A 356 9.53 4.69 28.10
C GLU A 356 10.10 3.26 28.11
N ILE A 357 10.41 2.71 26.93
CA ILE A 357 10.78 1.29 26.75
C ILE A 357 12.26 1.04 26.99
N LEU A 358 13.16 1.88 26.47
CA LEU A 358 14.61 1.65 26.56
C LEU A 358 15.14 1.56 28.00
N PRO A 359 14.66 2.35 28.98
CA PRO A 359 15.07 2.20 30.37
C PRO A 359 14.73 0.82 30.98
N LEU A 360 13.75 0.09 30.44
CA LEU A 360 13.42 -1.27 30.90
C LEU A 360 14.45 -2.31 30.43
N ALA A 361 15.27 -1.95 29.43
CA ALA A 361 16.41 -2.73 28.94
C ALA A 361 17.73 -2.35 29.64
N ASP A 362 17.70 -1.49 30.68
CA ASP A 362 18.89 -0.89 31.28
C ASP A 362 19.33 -1.62 32.56
N ALA A 363 20.43 -2.36 32.50
CA ALA A 363 20.95 -3.11 33.64
C ALA A 363 21.42 -2.22 34.81
N SER A 364 21.64 -0.93 34.60
CA SER A 364 22.03 0.03 35.63
C SER A 364 20.88 0.41 36.57
N SER A 365 19.63 0.21 36.15
CA SER A 365 18.43 0.59 36.90
C SER A 365 17.87 -0.62 37.66
N SER A 366 18.38 -0.88 38.86
CA SER A 366 17.94 -2.01 39.70
C SER A 366 16.42 -2.01 40.05
N ALA A 367 15.71 -0.91 39.81
CA ALA A 367 14.26 -0.80 40.02
C ALA A 367 13.40 -1.02 38.76
N HIS A 368 13.97 -0.93 37.55
CA HIS A 368 13.22 -0.95 36.28
C HIS A 368 13.74 -1.96 35.25
N TYR A 369 14.86 -2.62 35.54
CA TYR A 369 15.45 -3.61 34.65
C TYR A 369 14.58 -4.86 34.48
N ARG A 370 14.09 -5.11 33.26
CA ARG A 370 13.23 -6.26 32.94
C ARG A 370 13.88 -7.28 32.01
N TYR A 371 14.77 -6.86 31.10
CA TYR A 371 15.36 -7.75 30.08
C TYR A 371 16.73 -7.26 29.56
N ARG A 372 17.62 -8.19 29.16
CA ARG A 372 18.94 -7.88 28.54
C ARG A 372 18.87 -7.60 27.04
N LYS A 373 17.89 -8.21 26.37
CA LYS A 373 17.77 -8.24 24.92
C LYS A 373 16.42 -7.66 24.52
N LEU A 374 16.42 -6.63 23.68
CA LEU A 374 15.23 -5.92 23.24
C LEU A 374 15.21 -5.82 21.72
N PHE A 375 14.09 -6.19 21.12
CA PHE A 375 13.80 -5.94 19.72
C PHE A 375 12.54 -5.09 19.59
N VAL A 376 12.64 -3.95 18.91
CA VAL A 376 11.54 -3.01 18.73
C VAL A 376 11.25 -2.83 17.25
N VAL A 377 9.99 -2.99 16.86
CA VAL A 377 9.48 -2.60 15.54
C VAL A 377 8.71 -1.29 15.68
N LEU A 378 9.10 -0.28 14.92
CA LEU A 378 8.44 1.02 14.82
C LEU A 378 7.78 1.13 13.44
N HIS A 379 6.46 1.26 13.39
CA HIS A 379 5.69 1.43 12.17
C HIS A 379 5.20 2.89 12.06
N SER A 380 5.84 3.65 11.17
CA SER A 380 5.63 5.10 11.01
C SER A 380 4.51 5.46 10.05
N TYR A 381 3.97 6.67 10.15
CA TYR A 381 3.05 7.24 9.15
C TYR A 381 3.81 7.89 7.98
N GLY A 382 5.09 8.22 8.20
CA GLY A 382 6.07 8.51 7.16
C GLY A 382 5.63 9.60 6.18
N SER A 383 5.58 9.25 4.90
CA SER A 383 5.30 10.18 3.80
C SER A 383 3.93 9.96 3.16
N HIS A 384 3.00 9.31 3.87
CA HIS A 384 1.64 9.06 3.36
C HIS A 384 0.94 10.37 2.97
N PHE A 385 0.27 10.38 1.82
CA PHE A 385 -0.55 11.52 1.38
C PHE A 385 -1.73 11.75 2.34
N ASN A 386 -2.09 12.97 2.73
CA ASN A 386 -1.61 14.32 2.42
C ASN A 386 -0.33 14.72 3.16
N TYR A 387 0.73 15.00 2.41
CA TYR A 387 2.09 15.19 2.92
C TYR A 387 2.23 16.28 3.99
N GLN A 388 1.49 17.38 3.86
CA GLN A 388 1.61 18.52 4.79
C GLN A 388 1.16 18.20 6.22
N GLU A 389 0.43 17.11 6.41
CA GLU A 389 -0.08 16.68 7.70
C GLU A 389 0.87 15.70 8.39
N ARG A 390 1.98 15.33 7.74
CA ARG A 390 2.96 14.37 8.27
C ARG A 390 4.07 15.02 9.09
N TYR A 391 4.10 16.35 9.14
CA TYR A 391 5.06 17.11 9.95
C TYR A 391 4.40 18.34 10.58
N PRO A 392 4.84 18.77 11.77
CA PRO A 392 4.36 20.01 12.36
C PRO A 392 4.77 21.21 11.49
N ARG A 393 3.96 22.27 11.44
CA ARG A 393 4.24 23.45 10.60
C ARG A 393 5.57 24.15 10.91
N SER A 394 6.13 23.94 12.10
CA SER A 394 7.49 24.36 12.47
C SER A 394 8.60 23.64 11.69
N PHE A 395 8.33 22.45 11.17
CA PHE A 395 9.22 21.64 10.33
C PHE A 395 9.07 21.91 8.82
N ALA A 396 8.17 22.80 8.40
CA ALA A 396 8.00 23.19 7.01
C ALA A 396 9.23 23.98 6.50
N TYR A 397 10.18 23.28 5.88
CA TYR A 397 11.45 23.85 5.41
C TYR A 397 11.37 24.29 3.95
N PHE A 398 10.94 23.39 3.05
CA PHE A 398 10.73 23.68 1.64
C PHE A 398 9.36 24.34 1.45
N LYS A 399 9.35 25.49 0.75
CA LYS A 399 8.16 26.33 0.53
C LYS A 399 8.08 26.81 -0.93
N PRO A 400 6.88 27.10 -1.47
CA PRO A 400 5.56 27.00 -0.82
C PRO A 400 5.13 25.56 -0.56
N ASP A 401 4.38 25.45 0.53
CA ASP A 401 3.78 24.28 1.16
C ASP A 401 2.43 23.76 0.71
N SER A 402 1.58 24.69 0.29
CA SER A 402 0.25 24.81 0.89
C SER A 402 -0.87 24.21 0.03
N ARG A 403 -0.63 24.03 -1.26
CA ARG A 403 -1.61 23.42 -2.17
C ARG A 403 -1.46 21.90 -2.13
N SER A 404 -2.42 21.22 -1.50
CA SER A 404 -2.42 19.76 -1.34
C SER A 404 -3.26 19.02 -2.37
N GLU A 405 -4.04 19.71 -3.20
CA GLU A 405 -4.93 19.01 -4.13
C GLU A 405 -4.12 18.22 -5.17
N ALA A 406 -4.58 16.99 -5.47
CA ALA A 406 -3.96 16.04 -6.39
C ALA A 406 -4.06 16.52 -7.85
N LYS A 407 -3.25 17.52 -8.18
CA LYS A 407 -3.24 18.21 -9.47
C LYS A 407 -1.82 18.43 -9.93
N SER A 408 -1.56 18.18 -11.21
CA SER A 408 -0.23 18.39 -11.80
C SER A 408 0.21 19.85 -11.72
N GLU A 409 -0.72 20.82 -11.74
CA GLU A 409 -0.40 22.23 -11.56
C GLU A 409 0.09 22.57 -10.14
N ASN A 410 -0.24 21.74 -9.16
CA ASN A 410 0.19 21.88 -7.76
C ASN A 410 1.49 21.11 -7.45
N ARG A 411 2.11 20.44 -8.44
CA ARG A 411 3.28 19.57 -8.23
C ARG A 411 4.40 20.22 -7.41
N ARG A 412 4.65 21.53 -7.59
CA ARG A 412 5.69 22.24 -6.82
C ARG A 412 5.42 22.21 -5.31
N ASP A 413 4.20 22.52 -4.89
CA ASP A 413 3.80 22.53 -3.49
C ASP A 413 3.78 21.10 -2.93
N LEU A 414 3.23 20.15 -3.69
CA LEU A 414 3.21 18.73 -3.34
C LEU A 414 4.62 18.17 -3.11
N LEU A 415 5.57 18.44 -4.03
CA LEU A 415 6.95 17.98 -3.91
C LEU A 415 7.67 18.64 -2.73
N ASN A 416 7.42 19.93 -2.47
CA ASN A 416 8.00 20.59 -1.31
C ASN A 416 7.47 20.02 0.01
N ALA A 417 6.16 19.74 0.08
CA ALA A 417 5.56 19.09 1.23
C ALA A 417 6.11 17.67 1.42
N TYR A 418 6.23 16.89 0.34
CA TYR A 418 6.87 15.57 0.38
C TYR A 418 8.33 15.63 0.84
N ASP A 419 9.14 16.56 0.34
CA ASP A 419 10.53 16.71 0.82
C ASP A 419 10.61 17.07 2.31
N ASN A 420 9.60 17.78 2.85
CA ASN A 420 9.48 18.05 4.28
C ASN A 420 9.15 16.78 5.08
N THR A 421 8.35 15.83 4.55
CA THR A 421 8.10 14.52 5.20
C THR A 421 9.38 13.70 5.27
N ILE A 422 10.19 13.69 4.20
CA ILE A 422 11.50 13.01 4.18
C ILE A 422 12.46 13.65 5.20
N ARG A 423 12.43 14.99 5.31
CA ARG A 423 13.23 15.71 6.30
C ARG A 423 12.77 15.46 7.74
N TYR A 424 11.46 15.27 7.97
CA TYR A 424 10.95 14.87 9.26
C TYR A 424 11.34 13.42 9.59
N THR A 425 11.28 12.51 8.61
CA THR A 425 11.78 11.14 8.74
C THR A 425 13.27 11.11 9.10
N ASP A 426 14.11 11.94 8.47
CA ASP A 426 15.53 12.11 8.85
C ASP A 426 15.69 12.48 10.34
N TYR A 427 14.86 13.39 10.84
CA TYR A 427 14.83 13.79 12.25
C TYR A 427 14.42 12.63 13.17
N ILE A 428 13.37 11.88 12.82
CA ILE A 428 12.92 10.73 13.62
C ILE A 428 13.99 9.64 13.67
N LEU A 429 14.55 9.24 12.52
CA LEU A 429 15.60 8.22 12.45
C LEU A 429 16.86 8.62 13.22
N HIS A 430 17.27 9.90 13.12
CA HIS A 430 18.36 10.41 13.93
C HIS A 430 18.03 10.37 15.44
N GLY A 431 16.82 10.75 15.83
CA GLY A 431 16.37 10.70 17.22
C GLY A 431 16.31 9.29 17.81
N ILE A 432 16.07 8.25 17.00
CA ILE A 432 16.19 6.85 17.41
C ILE A 432 17.67 6.50 17.68
N ILE A 433 18.57 6.87 16.75
CA ILE A 433 20.01 6.61 16.88
C ILE A 433 20.57 7.27 18.15
N GLU A 434 20.22 8.53 18.43
CA GLU A 434 20.68 9.22 19.65
C GLU A 434 20.25 8.47 20.93
N ARG A 435 19.04 7.91 20.95
CA ARG A 435 18.53 7.12 22.09
C ARG A 435 19.29 5.80 22.25
N LEU A 436 19.58 5.11 21.14
CA LEU A 436 20.37 3.87 21.15
C LEU A 436 21.81 4.13 21.63
N GLN A 437 22.46 5.19 21.14
CA GLN A 437 23.79 5.61 21.58
C GLN A 437 23.81 5.98 23.07
N LYS A 438 22.78 6.68 23.55
CA LYS A 438 22.63 7.03 24.97
C LYS A 438 22.47 5.78 25.82
N TRP A 439 21.61 4.84 25.42
CA TRP A 439 21.41 3.57 26.14
C TRP A 439 22.71 2.76 26.22
N GLU A 440 23.44 2.64 25.11
CA GLU A 440 24.72 1.94 25.04
C GLU A 440 25.77 2.59 25.96
N GLY A 441 25.84 3.93 25.96
CA GLY A 441 26.73 4.69 26.84
C GLY A 441 26.41 4.54 28.33
N VAL A 442 25.15 4.24 28.70
CA VAL A 442 24.78 3.88 30.07
C VAL A 442 25.20 2.45 30.39
N GLN A 443 24.89 1.47 29.53
CA GLN A 443 25.25 0.06 29.74
C GLN A 443 26.77 -0.14 29.87
N ALA A 444 27.55 0.55 29.03
CA ALA A 444 29.01 0.44 29.04
C ALA A 444 29.64 0.87 30.37
N LYS A 445 28.97 1.72 31.16
CA LYS A 445 29.44 2.16 32.49
C LYS A 445 29.12 1.15 33.59
N THR A 446 28.10 0.33 33.42
CA THR A 446 27.61 -0.60 34.45
C THR A 446 28.06 -2.04 34.26
N ASP A 447 28.27 -2.48 33.02
CA ASP A 447 28.67 -3.86 32.70
C ASP A 447 30.18 -4.03 32.48
N GLY A 448 31.00 -3.25 33.20
CA GLY A 448 32.48 -3.25 33.12
C GLY A 448 33.18 -4.59 33.43
N VAL A 449 32.44 -5.70 33.51
CA VAL A 449 32.90 -7.04 33.82
C VAL A 449 32.42 -8.11 32.82
N TYR A 450 31.36 -7.90 32.01
CA TYR A 450 30.71 -9.05 31.32
C TYR A 450 30.49 -8.99 29.79
N CYS A 451 30.20 -7.87 29.11
CA CYS A 451 30.12 -7.79 27.62
C CYS A 451 30.00 -6.34 27.13
N GLN A 452 30.48 -6.04 25.91
CA GLN A 452 30.25 -4.75 25.24
C GLN A 452 28.76 -4.65 24.82
N PRO A 453 28.01 -3.61 25.20
CA PRO A 453 26.64 -3.42 24.73
C PRO A 453 26.62 -3.17 23.23
N THR A 454 25.60 -3.68 22.55
CA THR A 454 25.45 -3.50 21.10
C THR A 454 24.04 -3.03 20.75
N SER A 455 23.98 -2.14 19.76
CA SER A 455 22.71 -1.71 19.17
C SER A 455 22.82 -1.47 17.67
N ALA A 456 21.70 -1.65 16.97
CA ALA A 456 21.57 -1.38 15.54
C ALA A 456 20.15 -0.98 15.17
N MET A 457 20.01 -0.29 14.04
CA MET A 457 18.73 0.09 13.45
C MET A 457 18.69 -0.27 11.97
N LEU A 458 17.58 -0.84 11.50
CA LEU A 458 17.26 -0.99 10.08
C LEU A 458 16.03 -0.15 9.77
N TYR A 459 16.11 0.73 8.77
CA TYR A 459 14.97 1.48 8.23
C TYR A 459 14.76 1.12 6.77
N THR A 460 13.52 0.84 6.39
CA THR A 460 13.12 0.81 4.98
C THR A 460 11.67 1.22 4.83
N SER A 461 11.32 1.84 3.70
CA SER A 461 9.93 2.09 3.37
C SER A 461 9.29 0.85 2.76
N ASP A 462 8.01 0.68 3.00
CA ASP A 462 7.15 -0.32 2.38
C ASP A 462 7.07 -0.17 0.84
N HIS A 463 6.82 1.05 0.36
CA HIS A 463 6.83 1.46 -1.04
C HIS A 463 7.17 2.94 -1.19
N GLY A 464 7.35 3.38 -2.44
CA GLY A 464 7.52 4.77 -2.82
C GLY A 464 6.20 5.44 -3.25
N GLU A 465 6.29 6.48 -4.08
CA GLU A 465 5.15 7.37 -4.36
C GLU A 465 5.32 8.11 -5.68
N ASN A 466 4.25 8.27 -6.48
CA ASN A 466 4.23 9.15 -7.64
C ASN A 466 3.77 10.56 -7.27
N ILE A 467 4.46 11.57 -7.81
CA ILE A 467 4.16 13.00 -7.61
C ILE A 467 4.27 13.71 -8.96
N PHE A 468 3.49 13.26 -9.96
CA PHE A 468 3.44 13.81 -11.31
C PHE A 468 4.84 13.93 -11.97
N ASP A 469 5.67 12.91 -11.80
CA ASP A 469 7.12 13.02 -12.05
C ASP A 469 7.54 13.10 -13.52
N ASP A 470 6.72 12.54 -14.42
CA ASP A 470 7.03 12.45 -15.85
C ASP A 470 5.76 12.63 -16.72
N GLU A 471 5.88 12.35 -18.01
CA GLU A 471 4.83 12.52 -19.01
C GLU A 471 3.54 11.73 -18.70
N ARG A 472 3.63 10.65 -17.92
CA ARG A 472 2.47 9.85 -17.51
C ARG A 472 1.62 10.58 -16.47
N SER A 473 2.18 11.57 -15.78
CA SER A 473 1.48 12.40 -14.78
C SER A 473 0.77 11.56 -13.70
N LEU A 474 1.40 10.45 -13.27
CA LEU A 474 0.88 9.60 -12.21
C LEU A 474 0.95 10.29 -10.85
N PHE A 475 0.02 9.94 -9.96
CA PHE A 475 -0.03 10.42 -8.58
C PHE A 475 -0.43 9.28 -7.66
N LEU A 476 0.06 9.32 -6.42
CA LEU A 476 -0.07 8.24 -5.43
C LEU A 476 0.70 6.96 -5.84
N HIS A 477 0.35 5.86 -5.20
CA HIS A 477 0.87 4.52 -5.37
C HIS A 477 -0.28 3.54 -5.59
N ALA A 478 -0.02 2.23 -5.51
CA ALA A 478 -0.97 1.17 -5.85
C ALA A 478 -1.46 1.23 -7.31
N ALA A 479 -0.65 1.82 -8.20
CA ALA A 479 -0.95 1.80 -9.62
C ALA A 479 -0.91 0.35 -10.13
N PRO A 480 -1.88 -0.09 -10.97
CA PRO A 480 -1.91 -1.46 -11.48
C PRO A 480 -0.67 -1.86 -12.30
N LYS A 481 0.01 -0.86 -12.88
CA LYS A 481 1.40 -0.95 -13.31
C LYS A 481 2.22 -0.04 -12.42
N ALA A 482 3.33 -0.51 -11.89
CA ALA A 482 4.14 0.27 -10.96
C ALA A 482 5.13 1.18 -11.70
N SER A 483 5.38 2.37 -11.17
CA SER A 483 6.49 3.21 -11.63
C SER A 483 7.79 2.90 -10.87
N ASP A 484 8.92 3.36 -11.41
CA ASP A 484 10.19 3.33 -10.67
C ASP A 484 10.14 4.14 -9.36
N TYR A 485 9.28 5.17 -9.29
CA TYR A 485 9.09 5.99 -8.10
C TYR A 485 8.33 5.26 -6.99
N GLU A 486 7.46 4.30 -7.33
CA GLU A 486 6.76 3.43 -6.39
C GLU A 486 7.63 2.28 -5.88
N LEU A 487 8.57 1.81 -6.72
CA LEU A 487 9.34 0.61 -6.39
C LEU A 487 10.64 0.90 -5.67
N HIS A 488 11.31 2.02 -5.95
CA HIS A 488 12.60 2.34 -5.32
C HIS A 488 12.45 2.97 -3.93
N VAL A 489 12.74 2.20 -2.89
CA VAL A 489 12.58 2.57 -1.48
C VAL A 489 13.93 2.74 -0.76
N PRO A 490 14.02 3.65 0.23
CA PRO A 490 15.23 3.80 1.03
C PRO A 490 15.46 2.53 1.85
N PHE A 491 16.73 2.14 2.02
CA PHE A 491 17.13 1.02 2.88
C PHE A 491 18.42 1.42 3.61
N ILE A 492 18.30 1.69 4.91
CA ILE A 492 19.34 2.30 5.73
C ILE A 492 19.58 1.41 6.93
N ILE A 493 20.84 1.04 7.16
CA ILE A 493 21.27 0.32 8.35
C ILE A 493 22.23 1.21 9.14
N TRP A 494 21.99 1.34 10.43
CA TRP A 494 22.89 1.97 11.38
C TRP A 494 23.40 0.92 12.37
N THR A 495 24.70 0.95 12.68
CA THR A 495 25.31 0.12 13.73
C THR A 495 26.05 1.00 14.72
N SER A 496 25.86 0.74 16.01
CA SER A 496 26.64 1.35 17.09
C SER A 496 28.13 1.05 17.03
N ASP A 497 28.93 1.80 17.79
CA ASP A 497 30.35 1.54 17.97
C ASP A 497 30.61 0.19 18.65
N GLY A 498 29.82 -0.20 19.65
CA GLY A 498 29.91 -1.50 20.31
C GLY A 498 29.60 -2.65 19.34
N PHE A 499 28.54 -2.52 18.54
CA PHE A 499 28.23 -3.49 17.49
C PHE A 499 29.37 -3.60 16.48
N SER A 500 29.92 -2.46 16.05
CA SER A 500 31.02 -2.38 15.08
C SER A 500 32.28 -3.10 15.54
N LYS A 501 32.60 -3.02 16.84
CA LYS A 501 33.76 -3.70 17.44
C LYS A 501 33.51 -5.20 17.62
N GLN A 502 32.29 -5.58 17.99
CA GLN A 502 31.95 -6.97 18.29
C GLN A 502 31.75 -7.81 17.02
N TYR A 503 31.20 -7.23 15.95
CA TYR A 503 30.81 -7.94 14.74
C TYR A 503 31.42 -7.35 13.45
N PRO A 504 32.77 -7.28 13.33
CA PRO A 504 33.44 -6.67 12.19
C PRO A 504 33.12 -7.36 10.85
N ASP A 505 32.85 -8.66 10.86
CA ASP A 505 32.51 -9.42 9.65
C ASP A 505 31.14 -9.01 9.08
N ILE A 506 30.15 -8.72 9.95
CA ILE A 506 28.86 -8.18 9.53
C ILE A 506 29.05 -6.79 8.92
N LEU A 507 29.87 -5.93 9.53
CA LEU A 507 30.16 -4.60 8.98
C LEU A 507 30.84 -4.66 7.62
N LYS A 508 31.76 -5.60 7.45
CA LYS A 508 32.42 -5.87 6.17
C LYS A 508 31.39 -6.28 5.13
N ALA A 509 30.53 -7.24 5.44
CA ALA A 509 29.47 -7.69 4.54
C ALA A 509 28.52 -6.55 4.15
N LEU A 510 28.05 -5.75 5.12
CA LEU A 510 27.21 -4.57 4.84
C LEU A 510 27.91 -3.58 3.90
N GLY A 511 29.22 -3.38 4.07
CA GLY A 511 30.02 -2.51 3.21
C GLY A 511 30.18 -3.06 1.78
N GLU A 512 30.50 -4.35 1.65
CA GLU A 512 30.69 -5.04 0.37
C GLU A 512 29.39 -5.23 -0.41
N ASN A 513 28.27 -5.40 0.30
CA ASN A 513 26.94 -5.59 -0.28
C ASN A 513 26.23 -4.27 -0.60
N ARG A 514 26.67 -3.13 -0.04
CA ARG A 514 26.06 -1.82 -0.23
C ARG A 514 25.73 -1.46 -1.70
N PRO A 515 26.62 -1.66 -2.69
CA PRO A 515 26.33 -1.28 -4.08
C PRO A 515 25.49 -2.31 -4.84
N LYS A 516 25.22 -3.48 -4.26
CA LYS A 516 24.48 -4.56 -4.92
C LYS A 516 22.98 -4.22 -4.99
N GLN A 517 22.29 -4.83 -5.94
CA GLN A 517 20.83 -4.80 -6.02
C GLN A 517 20.22 -5.57 -4.84
N VAL A 518 19.16 -5.02 -4.25
CA VAL A 518 18.43 -5.58 -3.09
C VAL A 518 16.93 -5.47 -3.30
N GLN A 519 16.18 -6.50 -2.90
CA GLN A 519 14.73 -6.38 -2.72
C GLN A 519 14.41 -6.26 -1.23
N SER A 520 13.86 -5.11 -0.78
CA SER A 520 13.63 -4.83 0.64
C SER A 520 12.68 -5.86 1.27
N SER A 521 11.56 -6.14 0.60
CA SER A 521 10.54 -7.12 1.03
C SER A 521 11.11 -8.51 1.27
N LEU A 522 12.10 -8.94 0.47
CA LEU A 522 12.80 -10.22 0.66
C LEU A 522 13.90 -10.10 1.72
N SER A 523 14.70 -9.04 1.67
CA SER A 523 15.98 -8.98 2.38
C SER A 523 15.86 -8.48 3.82
N ALA A 524 14.85 -7.68 4.16
CA ALA A 524 14.74 -7.03 5.46
C ALA A 524 14.67 -8.05 6.61
N PHE A 525 13.83 -9.08 6.48
CA PHE A 525 13.69 -10.15 7.47
C PHE A 525 15.00 -10.89 7.72
N HIS A 526 15.65 -11.39 6.67
CA HIS A 526 16.90 -12.14 6.78
C HIS A 526 18.07 -11.27 7.26
N THR A 527 18.09 -10.01 6.85
CA THR A 527 19.10 -9.03 7.29
C THR A 527 18.96 -8.74 8.78
N MET A 528 17.73 -8.51 9.25
CA MET A 528 17.48 -8.20 10.65
C MET A 528 17.77 -9.40 11.57
N LEU A 529 17.41 -10.63 11.16
CA LEU A 529 17.81 -11.85 11.88
C LEU A 529 19.34 -12.03 11.92
N GLY A 530 20.04 -11.70 10.83
CA GLY A 530 21.50 -11.75 10.78
C GLY A 530 22.15 -10.72 11.72
N ILE A 531 21.67 -9.48 11.73
CA ILE A 531 22.12 -8.43 12.66
C ILE A 531 21.85 -8.82 14.11
N GLY A 532 20.69 -9.43 14.40
CA GLY A 532 20.32 -9.88 15.73
C GLY A 532 20.98 -11.18 16.21
N GLY A 533 21.81 -11.82 15.37
CA GLY A 533 22.41 -13.11 15.68
C GLY A 533 21.36 -14.21 15.91
N ILE A 534 20.27 -14.20 15.15
CA ILE A 534 19.18 -15.17 15.29
C ILE A 534 19.42 -16.33 14.34
N GLN A 535 19.55 -17.54 14.88
CA GLN A 535 19.67 -18.78 14.13
C GLN A 535 18.31 -19.48 14.04
N THR A 536 17.90 -19.79 12.81
CA THR A 536 16.71 -20.59 12.51
C THR A 536 16.83 -21.14 11.09
N ARG A 537 16.16 -22.24 10.78
CA ARG A 537 16.10 -22.79 9.40
C ARG A 537 15.46 -21.84 8.39
N TYR A 538 14.69 -20.87 8.86
CA TYR A 538 14.01 -19.88 8.02
C TYR A 538 14.89 -18.66 7.69
N ARG A 539 16.07 -18.52 8.31
CA ARG A 539 17.04 -17.48 7.94
C ARG A 539 17.86 -17.96 6.76
N LEU A 540 17.70 -17.30 5.61
CA LEU A 540 18.47 -17.57 4.40
C LEU A 540 19.56 -16.50 4.27
N ASP A 541 20.80 -16.87 4.59
CA ASP A 541 21.96 -15.98 4.59
C ASP A 541 22.27 -15.37 3.19
N GLU A 542 21.78 -16.00 2.11
CA GLU A 542 21.91 -15.52 0.73
C GLU A 542 21.05 -14.28 0.43
N TYR A 543 20.00 -14.05 1.23
CA TYR A 543 19.10 -12.90 1.14
C TYR A 543 19.39 -11.83 2.21
N SER A 544 20.41 -12.02 3.04
CA SER A 544 20.79 -11.09 4.10
C SER A 544 21.93 -10.17 3.64
N VAL A 545 21.71 -8.86 3.51
CA VAL A 545 22.81 -7.93 3.14
C VAL A 545 23.89 -7.81 4.22
N ALA A 546 23.60 -8.32 5.44
CA ALA A 546 24.52 -8.45 6.55
C ALA A 546 25.42 -9.71 6.46
N SER A 547 25.27 -10.53 5.41
CA SER A 547 26.00 -11.78 5.21
C SER A 547 26.98 -11.72 4.05
N GLY A 548 28.15 -12.35 4.20
CA GLY A 548 29.11 -12.53 3.12
C GLY A 548 28.62 -13.45 1.99
N LYS A 549 27.53 -14.21 2.22
CA LYS A 549 26.90 -15.07 1.21
C LYS A 549 25.88 -14.35 0.32
N TYR A 550 25.59 -13.07 0.60
CA TYR A 550 24.59 -12.32 -0.12
C TYR A 550 24.89 -12.23 -1.62
N HIS A 551 23.89 -12.56 -2.43
CA HIS A 551 23.90 -12.32 -3.86
C HIS A 551 22.57 -11.73 -4.33
N PRO A 552 22.59 -10.83 -5.33
CA PRO A 552 21.37 -10.37 -5.96
C PRO A 552 20.56 -11.54 -6.52
N THR A 553 19.24 -11.42 -6.43
CA THR A 553 18.27 -12.33 -7.03
C THR A 553 17.59 -11.66 -8.21
N LYS A 554 16.76 -12.43 -8.93
CA LYS A 554 15.88 -11.85 -9.95
C LYS A 554 14.92 -10.89 -9.26
N LEU A 555 14.74 -9.69 -9.84
CA LEU A 555 13.74 -8.74 -9.36
C LEU A 555 12.34 -9.25 -9.67
N LEU A 556 11.57 -9.50 -8.63
CA LEU A 556 10.17 -9.90 -8.72
C LEU A 556 9.24 -8.84 -8.14
N TYR A 557 8.00 -8.87 -8.59
CA TYR A 557 6.91 -8.06 -8.10
C TYR A 557 5.73 -8.99 -7.81
N LEU A 558 5.06 -8.78 -6.68
CA LEU A 558 3.84 -9.48 -6.30
C LEU A 558 2.66 -8.70 -6.86
N ASP A 559 2.02 -9.24 -7.89
CA ASP A 559 0.91 -8.57 -8.54
C ASP A 559 -0.38 -8.57 -7.70
N ASP A 560 -1.44 -7.94 -8.19
CA ASP A 560 -2.73 -7.88 -7.48
C ASP A 560 -3.41 -9.24 -7.35
N HIS A 561 -2.98 -10.26 -8.09
CA HIS A 561 -3.44 -11.64 -8.02
C HIS A 561 -2.59 -12.51 -7.06
N ASP A 562 -1.63 -11.90 -6.36
CA ASP A 562 -0.65 -12.56 -5.50
C ASP A 562 0.27 -13.52 -6.29
N GLU A 563 0.43 -13.27 -7.59
CA GLU A 563 1.34 -13.99 -8.48
C GLU A 563 2.69 -13.25 -8.55
N ALA A 564 3.79 -14.01 -8.45
CA ALA A 564 5.12 -13.49 -8.62
C ALA A 564 5.42 -13.29 -10.10
N ILE A 565 5.60 -12.03 -10.52
CA ILE A 565 5.97 -11.68 -11.89
C ILE A 565 7.34 -11.00 -11.92
N PRO A 566 8.08 -11.07 -13.05
CA PRO A 566 9.27 -10.23 -13.24
C PRO A 566 8.93 -8.76 -13.02
N GLN A 567 9.74 -8.03 -12.25
CA GLN A 567 9.46 -6.62 -11.95
C GLN A 567 9.42 -5.76 -13.23
N GLU A 568 10.10 -6.16 -14.30
CA GLU A 568 10.02 -5.50 -15.61
C GLU A 568 8.63 -5.59 -16.25
N ASP A 569 7.90 -6.69 -16.04
CA ASP A 569 6.54 -6.90 -16.56
C ASP A 569 5.49 -6.12 -15.76
N ALA A 570 5.81 -5.78 -14.51
CA ALA A 570 4.97 -4.96 -13.63
C ALA A 570 5.05 -3.46 -13.92
N LYS A 571 6.08 -3.01 -14.67
CA LYS A 571 6.31 -1.59 -14.96
C LYS A 571 5.56 -1.13 -16.21
N PHE A 572 5.38 0.19 -16.31
CA PHE A 572 4.81 0.86 -17.49
C PHE A 572 5.66 0.73 -18.74
#